data_AF-A0A919XC89-F1
#
_entry.id   AF-A0A919XC89-F1
#
_cell.length_a   1.000
_cell.length_b   1.000
_cell.length_c   1.000
_cell.angle_alpha   90.00
_cell.angle_beta   90.00
_cell.angle_gamma   90.00
#
_symmetry.space_group_name_H-M   'P 1'
#
loop_
_entity.id
_entity.type
_entity.pdbx_description
1 polymer ?
#
loop_
_entity_poly.entity_id
_entity_poly.type
_entity_poly.pdbx_seq_one_letter_code
_entity_poly.pdbx_strand_id
1 'polypeptide(L)'
;MESQRVDILVEKLKELRNKIDNEVAIRLQLDKYQKVIQKLGSFASKCERCYQYFIDLENYIQQLIDSLDHIEEYDFRHHKQKLNHISTHLLKQHKLVSSGFYLSIFMSIGTSLGVVYGLLIVDNIALGIPLGAGIGVAIGVALDADAKKKGKTL
;
A
#
# COMPACT_ATOMS: atom_id res chain seq x y z
N MET A 1 -6.78 16.12 -18.89
CA MET A 1 -7.22 16.95 -17.74
C MET A 1 -6.94 16.28 -16.40
N GLU A 2 -7.31 15.00 -16.18
CA GLU A 2 -7.06 14.29 -14.91
C GLU A 2 -5.57 14.02 -14.63
N SER A 3 -4.78 13.63 -15.64
CA SER A 3 -3.33 13.36 -15.48
C SER A 3 -2.57 14.58 -14.94
N GLN A 4 -2.88 15.78 -15.44
CA GLN A 4 -2.19 17.00 -15.02
C GLN A 4 -2.48 17.36 -13.56
N ARG A 5 -3.69 17.10 -13.06
CA ARG A 5 -4.04 17.32 -11.64
C ARG A 5 -3.32 16.33 -10.72
N VAL A 6 -3.21 15.07 -11.15
CA VAL A 6 -2.44 14.04 -10.45
C VAL A 6 -0.97 14.47 -10.32
N ASP A 7 -0.36 14.92 -11.42
CA ASP A 7 1.04 15.34 -11.44
C ASP A 7 1.30 16.52 -10.50
N ILE A 8 0.43 17.55 -10.52
CA ILE A 8 0.50 18.70 -9.62
C ILE A 8 0.42 18.25 -8.15
N LEU A 9 -0.53 17.37 -7.81
CA LEU A 9 -0.71 16.92 -6.44
C LEU A 9 0.47 16.08 -5.94
N VAL A 10 1.07 15.26 -6.82
CA VAL A 10 2.27 14.48 -6.51
C VAL A 10 3.47 15.40 -6.29
N GLU A 11 3.65 16.45 -7.08
CA GLU A 11 4.73 17.42 -6.85
C GLU A 11 4.55 18.17 -5.53
N LYS A 12 3.32 18.61 -5.18
CA LYS A 12 3.03 19.19 -3.87
C LYS A 12 3.42 18.27 -2.71
N LEU A 13 3.16 16.96 -2.84
CA LEU A 13 3.56 15.98 -1.82
C LEU A 13 5.09 15.78 -1.74
N LYS A 14 5.81 15.90 -2.86
CA LYS A 14 7.28 15.85 -2.85
C LYS A 14 7.87 17.10 -2.21
N GLU A 15 7.34 18.27 -2.51
CA GLU A 15 7.73 19.51 -1.84
C GLU A 15 7.48 19.43 -0.34
N LEU A 16 6.32 18.90 0.07
CA LEU A 16 6.01 18.62 1.47
C LEU A 16 7.06 17.70 2.10
N ARG A 17 7.39 16.58 1.45
CA ARG A 17 8.41 15.63 1.93
C ARG A 17 9.77 16.28 2.16
N ASN A 18 10.15 17.25 1.33
CA ASN A 18 11.43 17.95 1.45
C ASN A 18 11.45 18.99 2.57
N LYS A 19 10.29 19.43 3.05
CA LYS A 19 10.14 20.43 4.13
C LYS A 19 10.00 19.83 5.52
N ILE A 20 9.74 18.53 5.62
CA ILE A 20 9.54 17.83 6.90
C ILE A 20 10.67 16.86 7.18
N ASP A 21 10.93 16.58 8.45
CA ASP A 21 11.89 15.56 8.86
C ASP A 21 11.51 14.16 8.36
N ASN A 22 12.51 13.34 8.08
CA ASN A 22 12.32 11.99 7.52
C ASN A 22 11.45 11.09 8.43
N GLU A 23 11.56 11.24 9.75
CA GLU A 23 10.68 10.51 10.69
C GLU A 23 9.21 10.90 10.52
N VAL A 24 8.93 12.20 10.34
CA VAL A 24 7.57 12.72 10.13
C VAL A 24 7.04 12.25 8.77
N ALA A 25 7.89 12.24 7.73
CA ALA A 25 7.52 11.72 6.40
C ALA A 25 7.15 10.23 6.42
N ILE A 26 7.88 9.41 7.18
CA ILE A 26 7.60 7.99 7.37
C ILE A 26 6.28 7.81 8.15
N ARG A 27 6.07 8.58 9.23
CA ARG A 27 4.82 8.56 10.02
C ARG A 27 3.60 8.97 9.20
N LEU A 28 3.76 9.94 8.30
CA LEU A 28 2.72 10.39 7.37
C LEU A 28 2.47 9.42 6.20
N GLN A 29 3.31 8.39 6.02
CA GLN A 29 3.16 7.41 4.94
C GLN A 29 3.05 8.05 3.54
N LEU A 30 3.84 9.09 3.27
CA LEU A 30 3.74 9.87 2.03
C LEU A 30 3.87 9.01 0.75
N ASP A 31 4.66 7.93 0.80
CA ASP A 31 4.78 6.98 -0.31
C ASP A 31 3.44 6.27 -0.62
N LYS A 32 2.61 6.02 0.40
CA LYS A 32 1.28 5.43 0.23
C LYS A 32 0.31 6.45 -0.37
N TYR A 33 0.38 7.72 0.05
CA TYR A 33 -0.40 8.80 -0.56
C TYR A 33 -0.14 8.90 -2.06
N GLN A 34 1.13 8.90 -2.47
CA GLN A 34 1.50 9.01 -3.88
C GLN A 34 0.87 7.88 -4.72
N LYS A 35 0.97 6.64 -4.27
CA LYS A 35 0.36 5.51 -4.98
C LYS A 35 -1.17 5.61 -5.02
N VAL A 36 -1.80 6.00 -3.92
CA VAL A 36 -3.26 6.20 -3.84
C VAL A 36 -3.72 7.27 -4.82
N ILE A 37 -3.04 8.42 -4.88
CA ILE A 37 -3.33 9.52 -5.81
C ILE A 37 -3.23 9.07 -7.26
N GLN A 38 -2.16 8.37 -7.61
CA GLN A 38 -1.97 7.82 -8.96
C GLN A 38 -3.09 6.84 -9.33
N LYS A 39 -3.50 5.97 -8.41
CA LYS A 39 -4.60 5.01 -8.65
C LYS A 39 -5.96 5.69 -8.74
N LEU A 40 -6.26 6.63 -7.85
CA LEU A 40 -7.49 7.43 -7.91
C LEU A 40 -7.60 8.14 -9.25
N GLY A 41 -6.52 8.81 -9.69
CA GLY A 41 -6.47 9.46 -10.99
C GLY A 41 -6.71 8.49 -12.16
N SER A 42 -6.14 7.27 -12.10
CA SER A 42 -6.37 6.26 -13.16
C SER A 42 -7.81 5.74 -13.23
N PHE A 43 -8.57 5.83 -12.14
CA PHE A 43 -9.95 5.34 -12.07
C PHE A 43 -11.01 6.45 -12.06
N ALA A 44 -10.63 7.71 -11.87
CA ALA A 44 -11.53 8.85 -11.74
C ALA A 44 -12.51 8.96 -12.93
N SER A 45 -12.01 8.83 -14.16
CA SER A 45 -12.84 8.82 -15.39
C SER A 45 -13.93 7.73 -15.44
N LYS A 46 -13.81 6.66 -14.66
CA LYS A 46 -14.71 5.49 -14.71
C LYS A 46 -15.39 5.18 -13.36
N CYS A 47 -15.05 5.90 -12.31
CA CYS A 47 -15.54 5.66 -10.96
C CYS A 47 -15.74 7.00 -10.25
N GLU A 48 -17.00 7.41 -10.13
CA GLU A 48 -17.39 8.67 -9.48
C GLU A 48 -16.85 8.77 -8.05
N ARG A 49 -16.89 7.66 -7.28
CA ARG A 49 -16.30 7.61 -5.92
C ARG A 49 -14.80 7.86 -5.93
N CYS A 50 -14.05 7.37 -6.93
CA CYS A 50 -12.63 7.68 -7.04
C CYS A 50 -12.38 9.15 -7.37
N TYR A 51 -13.24 9.76 -8.20
CA TYR A 51 -13.17 11.20 -8.45
C TYR A 51 -13.44 12.00 -7.16
N GLN A 52 -14.50 11.66 -6.42
CA GLN A 52 -14.80 12.32 -5.14
C GLN A 52 -13.65 12.16 -4.13
N TYR A 53 -13.13 10.95 -3.94
CA TYR A 53 -11.97 10.71 -3.08
C TYR A 53 -10.73 11.49 -3.53
N PHE A 54 -10.55 11.70 -4.83
CA PHE A 54 -9.44 12.52 -5.33
C PHE A 54 -9.58 13.99 -4.91
N ILE A 55 -10.77 14.56 -5.05
CA ILE A 55 -11.06 15.94 -4.62
C ILE A 55 -10.91 16.09 -3.10
N ASP A 56 -11.48 15.17 -2.33
CA ASP A 56 -11.37 15.17 -0.86
C ASP A 56 -9.91 15.09 -0.41
N LEU A 57 -9.12 14.26 -1.08
CA LEU A 57 -7.70 14.07 -0.78
C LEU A 57 -6.88 15.30 -1.17
N GLU A 58 -7.18 15.94 -2.29
CA GLU A 58 -6.55 17.19 -2.74
C GLU A 58 -6.79 18.33 -1.73
N ASN A 59 -8.04 18.54 -1.33
CA ASN A 59 -8.42 19.54 -0.33
C ASN A 59 -7.71 19.30 1.00
N TYR A 60 -7.65 18.03 1.41
CA TYR A 60 -7.01 17.65 2.66
C TYR A 60 -5.48 17.81 2.63
N ILE A 61 -4.81 17.49 1.51
CA ILE A 61 -3.38 17.76 1.35
C ILE A 61 -3.09 19.27 1.35
N GLN A 62 -3.96 20.07 0.76
CA GLN A 62 -3.80 21.53 0.81
C GLN A 62 -3.92 22.05 2.25
N GLN A 63 -4.90 21.57 3.01
CA GLN A 63 -5.02 21.90 4.44
C GLN A 63 -3.78 21.51 5.24
N LEU A 64 -3.22 20.33 4.99
CA LEU A 64 -1.98 19.90 5.62
C LEU A 64 -0.81 20.84 5.31
N ILE A 65 -0.66 21.23 4.04
CA ILE A 65 0.39 22.14 3.59
C ILE A 65 0.26 23.49 4.31
N ASP A 66 -0.96 23.99 4.43
CA ASP A 66 -1.25 25.28 5.07
C ASP A 66 -1.05 25.22 6.60
N SER A 67 -1.14 24.03 7.21
CA SER A 67 -0.96 23.81 8.65
C SER A 67 0.38 23.18 9.04
N LEU A 68 1.40 23.21 8.16
CA LEU A 68 2.66 22.48 8.37
C LEU A 68 3.37 22.81 9.68
N ASP A 69 3.34 24.08 10.06
CA ASP A 69 4.09 24.59 11.21
C ASP A 69 3.53 24.08 12.56
N HIS A 70 2.38 23.38 12.56
CA HIS A 70 1.64 22.99 13.76
C HIS A 70 1.19 21.51 13.76
N ILE A 71 1.86 20.61 13.01
CA ILE A 71 1.44 19.19 12.94
C ILE A 71 1.69 18.49 14.29
N GLU A 72 0.62 18.12 15.00
CA GLU A 72 0.70 17.41 16.28
C GLU A 72 0.52 15.89 16.12
N GLU A 73 0.91 15.11 17.14
CA GLU A 73 0.88 13.63 17.08
C GLU A 73 -0.54 13.04 16.92
N TYR A 74 -1.56 13.79 17.33
CA TYR A 74 -2.98 13.43 17.19
C TYR A 74 -3.45 13.43 15.72
N ASP A 75 -2.87 14.29 14.89
CA ASP A 75 -3.27 14.44 13.49
C ASP A 75 -2.98 13.16 12.69
N PHE A 76 -1.86 12.49 12.98
CA PHE A 76 -1.43 11.27 12.26
C PHE A 76 -2.45 10.11 12.31
N ARG A 77 -3.25 9.99 13.37
CA ARG A 77 -4.27 8.91 13.47
C ARG A 77 -5.45 9.13 12.52
N HIS A 78 -5.96 10.36 12.46
CA HIS A 78 -7.05 10.73 11.56
C HIS A 78 -6.65 10.58 10.10
N HIS A 79 -5.39 10.90 9.80
CA HIS A 79 -4.80 10.80 8.47
C HIS A 79 -4.77 9.34 7.97
N LYS A 80 -4.36 8.42 8.84
CA LYS A 80 -4.31 6.98 8.54
C LYS A 80 -5.70 6.41 8.25
N GLN A 81 -6.73 6.86 8.99
CA GLN A 81 -8.10 6.37 8.80
C GLN A 81 -8.66 6.78 7.44
N LYS A 82 -8.55 8.06 7.05
CA LYS A 82 -8.99 8.54 5.72
C LYS A 82 -8.34 7.75 4.59
N LEU A 83 -7.01 7.58 4.65
CA LEU A 83 -6.29 6.77 3.66
C LEU A 83 -6.74 5.31 3.62
N ASN A 84 -7.07 4.71 4.77
CA ASN A 84 -7.53 3.32 4.82
C ASN A 84 -8.91 3.15 4.17
N HIS A 85 -9.81 4.11 4.31
CA HIS A 85 -11.10 4.07 3.61
C HIS A 85 -10.92 4.12 2.09
N ILE A 86 -10.10 5.04 1.60
CA ILE A 86 -9.76 5.16 0.17
C ILE A 86 -9.08 3.87 -0.32
N SER A 87 -8.10 3.38 0.43
CA SER A 87 -7.38 2.13 0.11
C SER A 87 -8.34 0.95 0.04
N THR A 88 -9.28 0.84 0.97
CA THR A 88 -10.28 -0.24 1.00
C THR A 88 -11.19 -0.17 -0.22
N HIS A 89 -11.61 1.03 -0.62
CA HIS A 89 -12.37 1.22 -1.85
C HIS A 89 -11.59 0.73 -3.08
N LEU A 90 -10.32 1.16 -3.22
CA LEU A 90 -9.44 0.77 -4.32
C LEU A 90 -9.20 -0.76 -4.37
N LEU A 91 -8.92 -1.38 -3.22
CA LEU A 91 -8.72 -2.83 -3.12
C LEU A 91 -9.99 -3.60 -3.54
N LYS A 92 -11.15 -3.24 -2.99
CA LYS A 92 -12.40 -3.97 -3.21
C LYS A 92 -13.02 -3.72 -4.58
N GLN A 93 -13.17 -2.46 -4.99
CA GLN A 93 -13.89 -2.10 -6.22
C GLN A 93 -13.03 -2.24 -7.47
N HIS A 94 -11.71 -2.02 -7.36
CA HIS A 94 -10.79 -2.07 -8.50
C HIS A 94 -9.91 -3.33 -8.52
N LYS A 95 -10.21 -4.32 -7.66
CA LYS A 95 -9.51 -5.61 -7.58
C LYS A 95 -7.99 -5.46 -7.46
N LEU A 96 -7.56 -4.46 -6.68
CA LEU A 96 -6.16 -4.27 -6.31
C LEU A 96 -5.82 -5.15 -5.11
N VAL A 97 -4.54 -5.43 -4.94
CA VAL A 97 -3.99 -6.11 -3.76
C VAL A 97 -3.02 -5.18 -3.02
N SER A 98 -2.90 -5.35 -1.71
CA SER A 98 -1.88 -4.64 -0.94
C SER A 98 -0.49 -5.16 -1.30
N SER A 99 0.51 -4.28 -1.25
CA SER A 99 1.91 -4.71 -1.35
C SER A 99 2.24 -5.83 -0.33
N GLY A 100 2.80 -6.95 -0.79
CA GLY A 100 3.16 -8.10 0.06
C GLY A 100 2.00 -9.08 0.34
N PHE A 101 0.85 -8.91 -0.31
CA PHE A 101 -0.34 -9.74 -0.07
C PHE A 101 -0.07 -11.22 -0.37
N TYR A 102 0.50 -11.53 -1.54
CA TYR A 102 0.75 -12.92 -1.91
C TYR A 102 1.90 -13.52 -1.11
N LEU A 103 2.97 -12.76 -0.84
CA LEU A 103 4.02 -13.19 0.08
C LEU A 103 3.46 -13.63 1.42
N SER A 104 2.58 -12.83 2.03
CA SER A 104 2.03 -13.13 3.35
C SER A 104 1.22 -14.44 3.33
N ILE A 105 0.35 -14.61 2.33
CA ILE A 105 -0.48 -15.81 2.19
C ILE A 105 0.38 -17.06 1.94
N PHE A 106 1.27 -17.02 0.95
CA PHE A 106 2.06 -18.19 0.55
C PHE A 106 3.15 -18.53 1.56
N MET A 107 3.67 -17.54 2.31
CA MET A 107 4.57 -17.80 3.43
C MET A 107 3.85 -18.57 4.54
N SER A 108 2.62 -18.17 4.91
CA SER A 108 1.81 -18.89 5.90
C SER A 108 1.51 -20.31 5.42
N ILE A 109 1.01 -20.47 4.20
CA ILE A 109 0.69 -21.78 3.61
C ILE A 109 1.94 -22.65 3.53
N GLY A 110 3.04 -22.12 2.98
CA GLY A 110 4.30 -22.82 2.82
C GLY A 110 4.88 -23.27 4.16
N THR A 111 4.83 -22.42 5.18
CA THR A 111 5.26 -22.77 6.53
C THR A 111 4.41 -23.89 7.12
N SER A 112 3.07 -23.80 7.02
CA SER A 112 2.17 -24.84 7.49
C SER A 112 2.41 -26.18 6.79
N LEU A 113 2.60 -26.17 5.46
CA LEU A 113 2.95 -27.38 4.70
C LEU A 113 4.34 -27.90 5.08
N GLY A 114 5.30 -27.01 5.33
CA GLY A 114 6.65 -27.37 5.79
C GLY A 114 6.64 -28.06 7.16
N VAL A 115 5.78 -27.63 8.07
CA VAL A 115 5.56 -28.32 9.37
C VAL A 115 5.03 -29.72 9.13
N VAL A 116 3.96 -29.88 8.32
CA VAL A 116 3.36 -31.18 8.03
C VAL A 116 4.36 -32.11 7.34
N TYR A 117 5.08 -31.61 6.32
CA TYR A 117 6.10 -32.34 5.60
C TYR A 117 7.27 -32.76 6.51
N GLY A 118 7.75 -31.81 7.32
CA GLY A 118 8.84 -32.04 8.26
C GLY A 118 8.49 -33.07 9.34
N LEU A 119 7.25 -33.10 9.82
CA LEU A 119 6.80 -34.03 10.86
C LEU A 119 6.39 -35.41 10.33
N LEU A 120 5.80 -35.49 9.12
CA LEU A 120 5.18 -36.73 8.65
C LEU A 120 5.99 -37.47 7.58
N ILE A 121 6.91 -36.79 6.89
CA ILE A 121 7.63 -37.37 5.75
C ILE A 121 9.13 -37.44 6.03
N VAL A 122 9.71 -36.38 6.59
CA VAL A 122 11.16 -36.28 6.82
C VAL A 122 11.55 -36.65 8.26
N ASP A 123 10.59 -36.73 9.19
CA ASP A 123 10.79 -36.82 10.64
C ASP A 123 11.80 -35.78 11.18
N ASN A 124 11.92 -34.65 10.48
CA ASN A 124 12.81 -33.55 10.81
C ASN A 124 12.15 -32.21 10.48
N ILE A 125 11.48 -31.65 11.48
CA ILE A 125 10.82 -30.35 11.39
C ILE A 125 11.80 -29.19 11.10
N ALA A 126 13.05 -29.32 11.56
CA ALA A 126 14.09 -28.32 11.31
C ALA A 126 14.47 -28.22 9.82
N LEU A 127 14.27 -29.29 9.04
CA LEU A 127 14.41 -29.24 7.58
C LEU A 127 13.09 -28.87 6.88
N GLY A 128 11.95 -29.37 7.38
CA GLY A 128 10.65 -29.15 6.76
C GLY A 128 10.18 -27.69 6.74
N ILE A 129 10.32 -26.97 7.87
CA ILE A 129 9.88 -25.57 7.97
C ILE A 129 10.63 -24.66 6.98
N PRO A 130 11.98 -24.63 6.93
CA PRO A 130 12.70 -23.78 5.99
C PRO A 130 12.39 -24.11 4.53
N LEU A 131 12.22 -25.39 4.19
CA LEU A 131 11.83 -25.83 2.85
C LEU A 131 10.45 -25.29 2.46
N GLY A 132 9.45 -25.53 3.30
CA GLY A 132 8.08 -25.08 3.06
C GLY A 132 7.98 -23.55 3.01
N ALA A 133 8.61 -22.86 3.96
CA ALA A 133 8.69 -21.40 3.97
C ALA A 133 9.42 -20.85 2.74
N GLY A 134 10.52 -21.48 2.33
CA GLY A 134 11.29 -21.08 1.14
C GLY A 134 10.47 -21.16 -0.15
N ILE A 135 9.72 -22.26 -0.34
CA ILE A 135 8.79 -22.41 -1.46
C ILE A 135 7.67 -21.35 -1.39
N GLY A 136 7.09 -21.15 -0.20
CA GLY A 136 6.07 -20.14 0.04
C GLY A 136 6.52 -18.72 -0.31
N VAL A 137 7.74 -18.35 0.11
CA VAL A 137 8.36 -17.07 -0.22
C VAL A 137 8.59 -16.94 -1.72
N ALA A 138 9.14 -17.98 -2.37
CA ALA A 138 9.43 -17.94 -3.81
C ALA A 138 8.16 -17.67 -4.64
N ILE A 139 7.07 -18.41 -4.35
CA ILE A 139 5.78 -18.24 -5.04
C ILE A 139 5.18 -16.86 -4.71
N GLY A 140 5.17 -16.50 -3.44
CA GLY A 140 4.58 -15.25 -2.96
C GLY A 140 5.25 -14.01 -3.57
N VAL A 141 6.57 -13.95 -3.58
CA VAL A 141 7.34 -12.86 -4.21
C VAL A 141 7.10 -12.80 -5.71
N ALA A 142 7.04 -13.95 -6.40
CA ALA A 142 6.78 -13.97 -7.84
C ALA A 142 5.40 -13.39 -8.19
N LEU A 143 4.37 -13.73 -7.42
CA LEU A 143 3.01 -13.21 -7.61
C LEU A 143 2.88 -11.73 -7.23
N ASP A 144 3.52 -11.29 -6.16
CA ASP A 144 3.56 -9.85 -5.81
C ASP A 144 4.30 -9.03 -6.87
N ALA A 145 5.39 -9.56 -7.44
CA ALA A 145 6.11 -8.92 -8.54
C ALA A 145 5.25 -8.83 -9.83
N ASP A 146 4.51 -9.88 -10.17
CA ASP A 146 3.58 -9.88 -11.29
C ASP A 146 2.43 -8.89 -11.08
N ALA A 147 1.84 -8.85 -9.89
CA ALA A 147 0.79 -7.89 -9.53
C ALA A 147 1.31 -6.45 -9.66
N LYS A 148 2.53 -6.18 -9.19
CA LYS A 148 3.19 -4.87 -9.33
C LYS A 148 3.41 -4.51 -10.80
N LYS A 149 3.92 -5.44 -11.61
CA LYS A 149 4.16 -5.25 -13.05
C LYS A 149 2.86 -4.96 -13.81
N LYS A 150 1.76 -5.59 -13.42
CA LYS A 150 0.40 -5.37 -13.98
C LYS A 150 -0.30 -4.14 -13.41
N GLY A 151 0.35 -3.38 -12.51
CA GLY A 151 -0.24 -2.20 -11.88
C GLY A 151 -1.44 -2.51 -10.97
N LYS A 152 -1.53 -3.74 -10.44
CA LYS A 152 -2.61 -4.21 -9.57
C LYS A 152 -2.31 -4.08 -8.07
N THR A 153 -1.22 -3.42 -7.71
CA THR A 153 -0.80 -3.22 -6.32
C THR A 153 -1.12 -1.81 -5.82
N LEU A 154 -1.47 -1.72 -4.54
CA LEU A 154 -1.52 -0.49 -3.75
C LEU A 154 -0.33 -0.41 -2.78
#